data_AF-A0A7N2LBA3-F1
#
_entry.id   AF-A0A7N2LBA3-F1
#
_cell.length_a   1.000
_cell.length_b   1.000
_cell.length_c   1.000
_cell.angle_alpha   90.00
_cell.angle_beta   90.00
_cell.angle_gamma   90.00
#
_symmetry.space_group_name_H-M   'P 1'
#
loop_
_entity.id
_entity.type
_entity.pdbx_description
1 polymer ?
#
loop_
_entity_poly.entity_id
_entity_poly.type
_entity_poly.pdbx_seq_one_letter_code
_entity_poly.pdbx_strand_id
1 'polypeptide(L)'
;MADRTYVIKLSEFSVLLLRPIRSSTSSDSCPIQSSTHSPTTLLLFSNVGQAPTLLPDDRGKAIAIMSKALEHLLKKAHEDGVVAGVIGIGGSGGTSLISSALRILLIGVPKGVLDITTTEVADYLVGGTMACEDSCFDAIIEKRIPLVLTVGALDMVNFGAKDTIPSKFQQRKIHEHNKQVSLMRTTPDENKGFAEFIANKLNKSSSKICICLPQKDISALDVQGMPFYDL
;
A
#
# COMPACT_ATOMS: atom_id res chain seq x y z
N MET A 1 -1.97 19.68 -30.86
CA MET A 1 -1.46 18.55 -30.05
C MET A 1 -2.35 18.42 -28.83
N ALA A 2 -3.02 17.28 -28.63
CA ALA A 2 -3.82 17.07 -27.43
C ALA A 2 -2.91 16.94 -26.21
N ASP A 3 -3.21 17.67 -25.13
CA ASP A 3 -2.48 17.64 -23.86
C ASP A 3 -2.58 16.22 -23.26
N ARG A 4 -1.46 15.48 -23.26
CA ARG A 4 -1.34 14.07 -22.83
C ARG A 4 -0.90 13.96 -21.37
N THR A 5 -1.31 14.90 -20.53
CA THR A 5 -0.90 14.95 -19.12
C THR A 5 -1.81 14.08 -18.25
N TYR A 6 -1.21 13.21 -17.40
CA TYR A 6 -1.92 12.28 -16.51
C TYR A 6 -1.48 12.42 -15.05
N VAL A 7 -2.43 12.14 -14.14
CA VAL A 7 -2.13 11.76 -12.76
C VAL A 7 -2.09 10.25 -12.69
N ILE A 8 -0.99 9.68 -12.19
CA ILE A 8 -0.83 8.24 -12.08
C ILE A 8 -1.22 7.80 -10.66
N LYS A 9 -2.24 6.96 -10.53
CA LYS A 9 -2.57 6.28 -9.28
C LYS A 9 -1.98 4.88 -9.31
N LEU A 10 -1.23 4.54 -8.27
CA LEU A 10 -0.55 3.26 -8.13
C LEU A 10 -1.18 2.47 -6.98
N SER A 11 -1.43 1.19 -7.19
CA SER A 11 -1.73 0.22 -6.13
C SER A 11 -0.93 -1.06 -6.34
N GLU A 12 -0.90 -1.94 -5.32
CA GLU A 12 -0.23 -3.25 -5.42
C GLU A 12 -0.67 -4.05 -6.66
N PHE A 13 -1.90 -3.84 -7.14
CA PHE A 13 -2.50 -4.64 -8.21
C PHE A 13 -2.76 -3.88 -9.51
N SER A 14 -2.56 -2.55 -9.55
CA SER A 14 -2.92 -1.79 -10.76
C SER A 14 -2.23 -0.44 -10.86
N VAL A 15 -2.02 -0.02 -12.10
CA VAL A 15 -1.68 1.36 -12.43
C VAL A 15 -2.85 1.98 -13.16
N LEU A 16 -3.34 3.09 -12.63
CA LEU A 16 -4.46 3.84 -13.17
C LEU A 16 -3.96 5.19 -13.66
N LEU A 17 -4.04 5.43 -14.96
CA LEU A 17 -3.78 6.74 -15.53
C LEU A 17 -5.08 7.53 -15.51
N LEU A 18 -5.08 8.67 -14.80
CA LEU A 18 -6.21 9.58 -14.71
C LEU A 18 -5.93 10.81 -15.56
N ARG A 19 -6.81 11.08 -16.51
CA ARG A 19 -6.75 12.27 -17.36
C ARG A 19 -7.87 13.23 -16.96
N PRO A 20 -7.55 14.43 -16.44
CA PRO A 20 -8.56 15.47 -16.28
C PRO A 20 -8.98 15.98 -17.66
N ILE A 21 -10.28 15.90 -17.98
CA ILE A 21 -10.83 16.50 -19.20
C ILE A 21 -11.30 17.92 -18.83
N ARG A 22 -10.60 18.96 -19.29
CA ARG A 22 -11.13 20.33 -19.16
C ARG A 22 -12.44 20.44 -19.95
N SER A 23 -13.59 20.52 -19.27
CA SER A 23 -14.81 21.10 -19.84
C SER A 23 -14.72 22.62 -19.69
N SER A 24 -14.85 23.35 -20.80
CA SER A 24 -14.67 24.81 -20.83
C SER A 24 -15.89 25.61 -20.38
N THR A 25 -16.92 24.99 -19.80
CA THR A 25 -18.15 25.68 -19.39
C THR A 25 -18.83 24.94 -18.23
N SER A 26 -19.27 25.71 -17.24
CA SER A 26 -20.13 25.39 -16.08
C SER A 26 -19.59 24.52 -14.94
N SER A 27 -20.08 24.85 -13.74
CA SER A 27 -19.75 24.38 -12.38
C SER A 27 -20.09 22.91 -12.08
N ASP A 28 -20.15 22.06 -13.09
CA ASP A 28 -20.40 20.62 -12.93
C ASP A 28 -19.10 19.83 -12.99
N SER A 29 -19.09 18.70 -12.28
CA SER A 29 -17.93 17.84 -12.06
C SER A 29 -17.11 17.56 -13.34
N CYS A 30 -15.81 17.82 -13.26
CA CYS A 30 -14.85 17.56 -14.33
C CYS A 30 -14.80 16.05 -14.62
N PRO A 31 -15.22 15.58 -15.81
CA PRO A 31 -15.18 14.15 -16.13
C PRO A 31 -13.72 13.67 -16.21
N ILE A 32 -13.41 12.58 -15.51
CA ILE A 32 -12.08 11.97 -15.50
C ILE A 32 -12.10 10.76 -16.45
N GLN A 33 -11.26 10.77 -17.47
CA GLN A 33 -11.01 9.57 -18.27
C GLN A 33 -9.95 8.72 -17.58
N SER A 34 -10.21 7.43 -17.40
CA SER A 34 -9.29 6.52 -16.73
C SER A 34 -8.89 5.33 -17.62
N SER A 35 -7.64 4.90 -17.53
CA SER A 35 -7.18 3.64 -18.12
C SER A 35 -6.41 2.82 -17.10
N THR A 36 -6.86 1.58 -16.90
CA THR A 36 -6.26 0.65 -15.92
C THR A 36 -5.32 -0.32 -16.63
N HIS A 37 -4.12 -0.46 -16.09
CA HIS A 37 -3.13 -1.44 -16.54
C HIS A 37 -2.93 -2.50 -15.47
N SER A 38 -2.95 -3.78 -15.87
CA SER A 38 -2.74 -4.91 -14.98
C SER A 38 -1.25 -5.09 -14.62
N PRO A 39 -0.91 -5.88 -13.59
CA PRO A 39 0.48 -6.20 -13.25
C PRO A 39 1.24 -6.84 -14.42
N THR A 40 0.56 -7.69 -15.20
CA THR A 40 1.11 -8.30 -16.41
C THR A 40 1.48 -7.24 -17.45
N THR A 41 0.62 -6.24 -17.65
CA THR A 41 0.92 -5.10 -18.52
C THR A 41 2.12 -4.31 -18.01
N LEU A 42 2.27 -4.14 -16.69
CA LEU A 42 3.42 -3.47 -16.08
C LEU A 42 4.74 -4.19 -16.38
N LEU A 43 4.77 -5.52 -16.25
CA LEU A 43 5.95 -6.36 -16.52
C LEU A 43 6.35 -6.36 -18.00
N LEU A 44 5.39 -6.16 -18.91
CA LEU A 44 5.69 -5.99 -20.34
C LEU A 44 6.41 -4.66 -20.62
N PHE A 45 6.14 -3.62 -19.83
CA PHE A 45 6.83 -2.33 -19.97
C PHE A 45 8.26 -2.35 -19.42
N SER A 46 8.58 -3.25 -18.49
CA SER A 46 9.95 -3.41 -17.98
C SER A 46 10.84 -4.22 -18.92
N ASN A 47 10.26 -5.18 -19.66
CA ASN A 47 10.97 -6.06 -20.59
C ASN A 47 10.68 -5.67 -22.04
N VAL A 48 11.25 -4.56 -22.52
CA VAL A 48 11.24 -4.28 -23.96
C VAL A 48 12.06 -5.36 -24.68
N GLY A 49 11.39 -6.41 -25.17
CA GLY A 49 11.99 -7.48 -25.98
C GLY A 49 12.17 -8.86 -25.31
N GLN A 50 11.68 -9.09 -24.09
CA GLN A 50 11.70 -10.43 -23.45
C GLN A 50 10.30 -10.84 -22.94
N ALA A 51 10.04 -12.15 -22.92
CA ALA A 51 8.78 -12.72 -22.45
C ALA A 51 8.48 -12.28 -20.99
N PRO A 52 7.19 -12.12 -20.62
CA PRO A 52 6.81 -11.74 -19.26
C PRO A 52 7.36 -12.75 -18.25
N THR A 53 8.16 -12.27 -17.30
CA THR A 53 8.72 -13.08 -16.22
C THR A 53 7.59 -13.51 -15.29
N LEU A 54 7.48 -14.81 -14.99
CA LEU A 54 6.55 -15.29 -13.96
C LEU A 54 6.98 -14.67 -12.62
N LEU A 55 6.04 -14.05 -11.89
CA LEU A 55 6.35 -13.54 -10.56
C LEU A 55 6.66 -14.72 -9.63
N PRO A 56 7.71 -14.63 -8.80
CA PRO A 56 8.03 -15.66 -7.83
C PRO A 56 6.96 -15.73 -6.74
N ASP A 57 6.79 -16.92 -6.14
CA ASP A 57 5.87 -17.13 -5.01
C ASP A 57 6.29 -16.35 -3.75
N ASP A 58 7.58 -16.01 -3.65
CA ASP A 58 8.12 -15.17 -2.60
C ASP A 58 7.65 -13.71 -2.77
N ARG A 59 6.79 -13.25 -1.84
CA ARG A 59 6.19 -11.90 -1.86
C ARG A 59 7.23 -10.80 -1.94
N GLY A 60 8.35 -10.91 -1.20
CA GLY A 60 9.42 -9.91 -1.20
C GLY A 60 10.09 -9.79 -2.56
N LYS A 61 10.45 -10.92 -3.18
CA LYS A 61 11.00 -10.95 -4.55
C LYS A 61 10.00 -10.43 -5.58
N ALA A 62 8.73 -10.77 -5.44
CA ALA A 62 7.67 -10.26 -6.33
C ALA A 62 7.55 -8.74 -6.23
N ILE A 63 7.54 -8.18 -5.02
CA ILE A 63 7.55 -6.73 -4.75
C ILE A 63 8.78 -6.07 -5.39
N ALA A 64 9.96 -6.66 -5.25
CA ALA A 64 11.19 -6.11 -5.82
C ALA A 64 11.16 -6.06 -7.36
N ILE A 65 10.65 -7.10 -8.03
CA ILE A 65 10.49 -7.12 -9.49
C ILE A 65 9.47 -6.06 -9.92
N MET A 66 8.32 -6.01 -9.26
CA MET A 66 7.26 -5.04 -9.57
C MET A 66 7.73 -3.60 -9.34
N SER A 67 8.49 -3.34 -8.30
CA SER A 67 9.12 -2.04 -8.02
C SER A 67 9.99 -1.58 -9.20
N LYS A 68 10.88 -2.46 -9.69
CA LYS A 68 11.73 -2.15 -10.86
C LYS A 68 10.92 -1.95 -12.14
N ALA A 69 9.84 -2.69 -12.32
CA ALA A 69 8.97 -2.51 -13.47
C ALA A 69 8.24 -1.18 -13.44
N LEU A 70 7.73 -0.80 -12.27
CA LEU A 70 7.11 0.49 -12.04
C LEU A 70 8.10 1.64 -12.24
N GLU A 71 9.33 1.47 -11.78
CA GLU A 71 10.42 2.42 -12.00
C GLU A 71 10.65 2.72 -13.49
N HIS A 72 10.75 1.67 -14.33
CA HIS A 72 10.90 1.82 -15.77
C HIS A 72 9.70 2.53 -16.41
N LEU A 73 8.49 2.16 -16.01
CA LEU A 73 7.26 2.78 -16.49
C LEU A 73 7.22 4.28 -16.16
N LEU A 74 7.46 4.64 -14.90
CA LEU A 74 7.45 6.03 -14.47
C LEU A 74 8.57 6.84 -15.10
N LYS A 75 9.76 6.25 -15.28
CA LYS A 75 10.87 6.89 -15.99
C LYS A 75 10.46 7.25 -17.42
N LYS A 76 9.94 6.29 -18.17
CA LYS A 76 9.50 6.49 -19.55
C LYS A 76 8.38 7.53 -19.64
N ALA A 77 7.36 7.41 -18.79
CA ALA A 77 6.26 8.38 -18.75
C ALA A 77 6.76 9.80 -18.39
N HIS A 78 7.77 9.90 -17.54
CA HIS A 78 8.37 11.19 -17.19
C HIS A 78 9.18 11.78 -18.36
N GLU A 79 9.99 10.96 -19.05
CA GLU A 79 10.74 11.34 -20.25
C GLU A 79 9.81 11.77 -21.40
N ASP A 80 8.67 11.10 -21.55
CA ASP A 80 7.62 11.45 -22.53
C ASP A 80 6.86 12.74 -22.15
N GLY A 81 7.13 13.34 -20.98
CA GLY A 81 6.51 14.58 -20.52
C GLY A 81 5.03 14.45 -20.16
N VAL A 82 4.54 13.23 -19.90
CA VAL A 82 3.10 12.95 -19.70
C VAL A 82 2.68 12.87 -18.22
N VAL A 83 3.61 13.04 -17.27
CA VAL A 83 3.33 12.92 -15.83
C VAL A 83 3.10 14.30 -15.18
N ALA A 84 1.87 14.57 -14.76
CA ALA A 84 1.55 15.74 -13.92
C ALA A 84 1.74 15.49 -12.43
N GLY A 85 1.69 14.22 -12.00
CA GLY A 85 1.81 13.85 -10.60
C GLY A 85 1.52 12.38 -10.38
N VAL A 86 1.93 11.85 -9.22
CA VAL A 86 1.76 10.44 -8.88
C VAL A 86 1.30 10.26 -7.44
N ILE A 87 0.28 9.43 -7.23
CA ILE A 87 -0.20 9.06 -5.90
C ILE A 87 -0.15 7.55 -5.76
N GLY A 88 0.55 7.07 -4.72
CA GLY A 88 0.54 5.67 -4.31
C GLY A 88 -0.54 5.38 -3.30
N ILE A 89 -1.17 4.21 -3.39
CA ILE A 89 -2.06 3.67 -2.35
C ILE A 89 -1.68 2.22 -2.09
N GLY A 90 -1.46 1.83 -0.84
CA GLY A 90 -1.13 0.46 -0.48
C GLY A 90 -1.22 0.20 1.02
N GLY A 91 -0.89 -1.03 1.42
CA GLY A 91 -0.39 -1.32 2.77
C GLY A 91 1.12 -1.22 2.82
N SER A 92 1.76 -1.77 3.86
CA SER A 92 3.21 -1.62 4.03
C SER A 92 4.03 -2.14 2.83
N GLY A 93 3.60 -3.26 2.24
CA GLY A 93 4.23 -3.88 1.07
C GLY A 93 4.14 -2.99 -0.18
N GLY A 94 2.92 -2.60 -0.55
CA GLY A 94 2.65 -1.68 -1.66
C GLY A 94 3.29 -0.31 -1.48
N THR A 95 3.29 0.22 -0.26
CA THR A 95 3.98 1.45 0.10
C THR A 95 5.47 1.36 -0.21
N SER A 96 6.12 0.25 0.16
CA SER A 96 7.55 0.02 -0.12
C SER A 96 7.83 -0.05 -1.63
N LEU A 97 7.00 -0.79 -2.36
CA LEU A 97 7.05 -0.91 -3.83
C LEU A 97 6.95 0.46 -4.51
N ILE A 98 5.93 1.25 -4.14
CA ILE A 98 5.63 2.52 -4.79
C ILE A 98 6.70 3.57 -4.45
N SER A 99 7.18 3.57 -3.20
CA SER A 99 8.14 4.57 -2.71
C SER A 99 9.46 4.54 -3.48
N SER A 100 9.95 3.35 -3.86
CA SER A 100 11.16 3.25 -4.69
C SER A 100 10.97 3.96 -6.04
N ALA A 101 9.82 3.73 -6.68
CA ALA A 101 9.55 4.25 -8.01
C ALA A 101 9.29 5.77 -8.02
N LEU A 102 8.67 6.32 -6.99
CA LEU A 102 8.39 7.76 -6.89
C LEU A 102 9.67 8.62 -6.89
N ARG A 103 10.82 8.07 -6.51
CA ARG A 103 12.10 8.79 -6.48
C ARG A 103 12.64 9.13 -7.87
N ILE A 104 12.27 8.37 -8.90
CA ILE A 104 12.75 8.60 -10.27
C ILE A 104 12.25 9.94 -10.82
N LEU A 105 11.11 10.40 -10.33
CA LEU A 105 10.50 11.65 -10.77
C LEU A 105 11.29 12.83 -10.20
N LEU A 106 11.62 13.82 -11.04
CA LEU A 106 12.33 15.03 -10.63
C LEU A 106 11.62 15.80 -9.49
N ILE A 107 12.40 16.62 -8.79
CA ILE A 107 11.87 17.61 -7.85
C ILE A 107 10.99 18.57 -8.65
N GLY A 108 9.75 18.79 -8.20
CA GLY A 108 8.75 19.62 -8.89
C GLY A 108 7.51 18.86 -9.35
N VAL A 109 7.61 17.54 -9.58
CA VAL A 109 6.44 16.69 -9.83
C VAL A 109 5.74 16.36 -8.50
N PRO A 110 4.46 16.72 -8.30
CA PRO A 110 3.70 16.33 -7.11
C PRO A 110 3.67 14.81 -6.92
N LYS A 111 4.09 14.33 -5.74
CA LYS A 111 4.10 12.91 -5.40
C LYS A 111 3.80 12.65 -3.92
N GLY A 112 3.14 11.53 -3.63
CA GLY A 112 2.83 11.12 -2.26
C GLY A 112 2.26 9.71 -2.17
N VAL A 113 2.22 9.17 -0.96
CA VAL A 113 1.68 7.83 -0.66
C VAL A 113 0.58 7.92 0.39
N LEU A 114 -0.47 7.13 0.19
CA LEU A 114 -1.52 6.85 1.16
C LEU A 114 -1.40 5.39 1.60
N ASP A 115 -0.99 5.16 2.83
CA ASP A 115 -0.96 3.83 3.44
C ASP A 115 -2.29 3.59 4.19
N ILE A 116 -3.11 2.71 3.63
CA ILE A 116 -4.48 2.46 4.11
C ILE A 116 -4.61 1.23 5.02
N THR A 117 -3.59 0.37 5.07
CA THR A 117 -3.63 -0.88 5.83
C THR A 117 -2.28 -1.15 6.46
N THR A 118 -2.23 -1.19 7.79
CA THR A 118 -1.00 -1.46 8.55
C THR A 118 -1.01 -2.83 9.22
N THR A 119 -1.88 -3.73 8.79
CA THR A 119 -2.00 -5.11 9.31
C THR A 119 -0.66 -5.86 9.31
N GLU A 120 0.22 -5.59 8.34
CA GLU A 120 1.53 -6.23 8.27
C GLU A 120 2.44 -5.89 9.46
N VAL A 121 2.21 -4.75 10.14
CA VAL A 121 2.90 -4.40 11.39
C VAL A 121 2.43 -5.31 12.54
N ALA A 122 1.13 -5.59 12.62
CA ALA A 122 0.59 -6.52 13.61
C ALA A 122 1.15 -7.93 13.39
N ASP A 123 1.18 -8.38 12.14
CA ASP A 123 1.80 -9.65 11.76
C ASP A 123 3.30 -9.68 12.09
N TYR A 124 4.04 -8.60 11.84
CA TYR A 124 5.47 -8.55 12.15
C TYR A 124 5.74 -8.70 13.65
N LEU A 125 5.02 -7.96 14.49
CA LEU A 125 5.28 -7.93 15.93
C LEU A 125 4.71 -9.15 16.67
N VAL A 126 3.63 -9.75 16.19
CA VAL A 126 2.99 -10.91 16.83
C VAL A 126 3.44 -12.25 16.23
N GLY A 127 3.89 -12.25 14.97
CA GLY A 127 4.33 -13.45 14.23
C GLY A 127 3.25 -14.03 13.32
N GLY A 128 2.51 -13.17 12.62
CA GLY A 128 1.59 -13.53 11.56
C GLY A 128 2.28 -13.85 10.22
N THR A 129 1.48 -14.21 9.23
CA THR A 129 1.91 -14.74 7.93
C THR A 129 2.11 -13.68 6.86
N MET A 130 1.50 -12.51 7.01
CA MET A 130 1.63 -11.34 6.14
C MET A 130 2.52 -10.27 6.74
N ALA A 131 3.48 -10.65 7.59
CA ALA A 131 4.40 -9.74 8.27
C ALA A 131 5.15 -8.83 7.30
N CYS A 132 5.31 -7.56 7.68
CA CYS A 132 6.31 -6.69 7.08
C CYS A 132 7.71 -7.08 7.59
N GLU A 133 8.73 -6.45 7.02
CA GLU A 133 10.08 -6.50 7.59
C GLU A 133 10.29 -5.37 8.60
N ASP A 134 11.37 -5.43 9.38
CA ASP A 134 11.77 -4.30 10.24
C ASP A 134 11.97 -3.02 9.43
N SER A 135 12.34 -3.15 8.15
CA SER A 135 12.52 -2.03 7.21
C SER A 135 11.23 -1.28 6.83
N CYS A 136 10.07 -1.69 7.38
CA CYS A 136 8.79 -1.05 7.14
C CYS A 136 8.86 0.47 7.35
N PHE A 137 8.32 1.22 6.39
CA PHE A 137 8.34 2.69 6.28
C PHE A 137 9.71 3.35 5.99
N ASP A 138 10.83 2.64 6.07
CA ASP A 138 12.17 3.24 5.88
C ASP A 138 12.31 3.84 4.47
N ALA A 139 11.75 3.19 3.44
CA ALA A 139 11.76 3.72 2.08
C ALA A 139 11.08 5.09 1.98
N ILE A 140 9.94 5.31 2.66
CA ILE A 140 9.28 6.62 2.67
C ILE A 140 10.15 7.66 3.36
N ILE A 141 10.71 7.29 4.52
CA ILE A 141 11.53 8.16 5.36
C ILE A 141 12.79 8.62 4.60
N GLU A 142 13.56 7.66 4.09
CA GLU A 142 14.79 7.92 3.33
C GLU A 142 14.55 8.78 2.10
N LYS A 143 13.45 8.52 1.38
CA LYS A 143 13.15 9.23 0.12
C LYS A 143 12.37 10.53 0.35
N ARG A 144 12.06 10.87 1.61
CA ARG A 144 11.31 12.08 2.01
C ARG A 144 9.99 12.22 1.25
N ILE A 145 9.30 11.11 1.06
CA ILE A 145 8.00 11.10 0.36
C ILE A 145 6.92 11.58 1.34
N PRO A 146 6.02 12.49 0.94
CA PRO A 146 4.85 12.82 1.75
C PRO A 146 3.96 11.58 1.96
N LEU A 147 3.57 11.32 3.20
CA LEU A 147 2.79 10.16 3.60
C LEU A 147 1.52 10.58 4.32
N VAL A 148 0.39 10.00 3.91
CA VAL A 148 -0.82 9.90 4.74
C VAL A 148 -0.94 8.45 5.17
N LEU A 149 -1.02 8.18 6.47
CA LEU A 149 -1.13 6.82 7.01
C LEU A 149 -2.38 6.69 7.87
N THR A 150 -3.05 5.55 7.78
CA THR A 150 -4.10 5.15 8.73
C THR A 150 -3.75 3.82 9.39
N VAL A 151 -4.59 3.36 10.31
CA VAL A 151 -4.39 2.13 11.10
C VAL A 151 -5.33 1.00 10.67
N GLY A 152 -5.65 0.95 9.37
CA GLY A 152 -6.60 0.00 8.82
C GLY A 152 -6.14 -1.45 9.01
N ALA A 153 -7.06 -2.30 9.45
CA ALA A 153 -6.82 -3.71 9.75
C ALA A 153 -5.68 -3.98 10.75
N LEU A 154 -5.30 -3.00 11.57
CA LEU A 154 -4.30 -3.16 12.64
C LEU A 154 -4.86 -3.95 13.85
N ASP A 155 -6.10 -4.39 13.71
CA ASP A 155 -6.97 -5.00 14.69
C ASP A 155 -6.95 -6.54 14.56
N MET A 156 -6.14 -7.05 13.64
CA MET A 156 -6.03 -8.45 13.28
C MET A 156 -4.61 -8.87 12.94
N VAL A 157 -4.27 -10.09 13.30
CA VAL A 157 -3.06 -10.81 12.88
C VAL A 157 -3.46 -11.97 11.96
N ASN A 158 -2.79 -12.11 10.84
CA ASN A 158 -3.14 -13.08 9.80
C ASN A 158 -2.41 -14.40 10.00
N PHE A 159 -3.15 -15.50 10.01
CA PHE A 159 -2.63 -16.86 10.01
C PHE A 159 -3.19 -17.66 8.84
N GLY A 160 -2.61 -18.84 8.62
CA GLY A 160 -3.14 -19.82 7.69
C GLY A 160 -4.44 -20.46 8.17
N ALA A 161 -4.66 -21.71 7.74
CA ALA A 161 -5.79 -22.51 8.22
C ALA A 161 -5.77 -22.60 9.76
N LYS A 162 -6.95 -22.69 10.37
CA LYS A 162 -7.11 -22.56 11.83
C LYS A 162 -6.29 -23.56 12.64
N ASP A 163 -6.09 -24.76 12.11
CA ASP A 163 -5.28 -25.84 12.67
C ASP A 163 -3.76 -25.55 12.62
N THR A 164 -3.33 -24.63 11.76
CA THR A 164 -1.92 -24.19 11.65
C THR A 164 -1.55 -23.08 12.65
N ILE A 165 -2.52 -22.51 13.37
CA ILE A 165 -2.28 -21.44 14.34
C ILE A 165 -1.40 -21.96 15.48
N PRO A 166 -0.28 -21.28 15.82
CA PRO A 166 0.59 -21.68 16.91
C PRO A 166 -0.17 -21.91 18.23
N SER A 167 0.19 -22.97 18.97
CA SER A 167 -0.51 -23.39 20.20
C SER A 167 -0.68 -22.26 21.24
N LYS A 168 0.32 -21.37 21.35
CA LYS A 168 0.28 -20.18 22.22
C LYS A 168 -0.88 -19.22 21.92
N PHE A 169 -1.47 -19.29 20.73
CA PHE A 169 -2.55 -18.40 20.28
C PHE A 169 -3.92 -19.07 20.21
N GLN A 170 -4.05 -20.36 20.51
CA GLN A 170 -5.33 -21.06 20.33
C GLN A 170 -6.46 -20.59 21.24
N GLN A 171 -6.13 -19.97 22.38
CA GLN A 171 -7.12 -19.38 23.30
C GLN A 171 -7.50 -17.94 22.93
N ARG A 172 -6.92 -17.38 21.87
CA ARG A 172 -7.22 -16.03 21.40
C ARG A 172 -8.53 -16.01 20.62
N LYS A 173 -9.07 -14.81 20.40
CA LYS A 173 -10.28 -14.60 19.62
C LYS A 173 -9.95 -14.75 18.13
N ILE A 174 -10.25 -15.94 17.58
CA ILE A 174 -9.99 -16.31 16.19
C ILE A 174 -11.27 -16.17 15.36
N HIS A 175 -11.15 -15.54 14.19
CA HIS A 175 -12.16 -15.51 13.15
C HIS A 175 -11.65 -16.28 11.92
N GLU A 176 -12.37 -17.33 11.52
CA GLU A 176 -12.02 -18.13 10.35
C GLU A 176 -12.59 -17.46 9.10
N HIS A 177 -11.76 -16.71 8.37
CA HIS A 177 -12.20 -15.94 7.19
C HIS A 177 -12.54 -16.88 6.03
N ASN A 178 -11.70 -17.89 5.82
CA ASN A 178 -11.94 -19.00 4.91
C ASN A 178 -11.12 -20.23 5.33
N LYS A 179 -11.18 -21.33 4.57
CA LYS A 179 -10.46 -22.58 4.91
C LYS A 179 -8.94 -22.45 4.96
N GLN A 180 -8.37 -21.43 4.33
CA GLN A 180 -6.92 -21.21 4.23
C GLN A 180 -6.43 -20.04 5.08
N VAL A 181 -7.33 -19.16 5.54
CA VAL A 181 -6.97 -17.91 6.22
C VAL A 181 -7.81 -17.74 7.48
N SER A 182 -7.11 -17.54 8.60
CA SER A 182 -7.69 -17.23 9.89
C SER A 182 -7.13 -15.92 10.41
N LEU A 183 -7.97 -15.13 11.06
CA LEU A 183 -7.61 -13.85 11.64
C LEU A 183 -7.65 -13.96 13.16
N MET A 184 -6.68 -13.40 13.85
CA MET A 184 -6.63 -13.32 15.31
C MET A 184 -6.80 -11.87 15.76
N ARG A 185 -7.75 -11.57 16.64
CA ARG A 185 -7.93 -10.23 17.21
C ARG A 185 -6.71 -9.82 18.03
N THR A 186 -6.20 -8.61 17.78
CA THR A 186 -5.11 -8.01 18.55
C THR A 186 -5.59 -7.54 19.93
N THR A 187 -4.67 -7.46 20.91
CA THR A 187 -4.97 -6.94 22.24
C THR A 187 -4.62 -5.45 22.36
N PRO A 188 -5.15 -4.74 23.38
CA PRO A 188 -4.74 -3.36 23.67
C PRO A 188 -3.22 -3.19 23.89
N ASP A 189 -2.55 -4.18 24.50
CA ASP A 189 -1.10 -4.11 24.73
C ASP A 189 -0.30 -4.35 23.45
N GLU A 190 -0.76 -5.27 22.58
CA GLU A 190 -0.19 -5.43 21.23
C GLU A 190 -0.37 -4.13 20.43
N ASN A 191 -1.54 -3.50 20.48
CA ASN A 191 -1.83 -2.23 19.81
C ASN A 191 -0.91 -1.07 20.26
N LYS A 192 -0.54 -1.01 21.56
CA LYS A 192 0.47 -0.06 22.04
C LYS A 192 1.83 -0.32 21.38
N GLY A 193 2.25 -1.58 21.32
CA GLY A 193 3.49 -1.97 20.63
C GLY A 193 3.49 -1.60 19.14
N PHE A 194 2.34 -1.73 18.47
CA PHE A 194 2.20 -1.32 17.08
C PHE A 194 2.35 0.19 16.91
N ALA A 195 1.69 0.96 17.78
CA ALA A 195 1.79 2.41 17.81
C ALA A 195 3.23 2.87 18.07
N GLU A 196 3.94 2.23 19.01
CA GLU A 196 5.35 2.50 19.30
C GLU A 196 6.24 2.21 18.08
N PHE A 197 6.07 1.07 17.42
CA PHE A 197 6.83 0.72 16.21
C PHE A 197 6.62 1.76 15.10
N ILE A 198 5.37 2.09 14.79
CA ILE A 198 5.02 3.07 13.75
C ILE A 198 5.59 4.45 14.13
N ALA A 199 5.36 4.91 15.37
CA ALA A 199 5.85 6.21 15.83
C ALA A 199 7.39 6.29 15.77
N ASN A 200 8.09 5.26 16.23
CA ASN A 200 9.55 5.20 16.22
C ASN A 200 10.13 5.28 14.81
N LYS A 201 9.44 4.71 13.81
CA LYS A 201 9.81 4.85 12.40
C LYS A 201 9.51 6.26 11.91
N LEU A 202 8.26 6.70 11.98
CA LEU A 202 7.82 7.95 11.36
C LEU A 202 8.45 9.21 11.98
N ASN A 203 8.81 9.18 13.28
CA ASN A 203 9.54 10.27 13.94
C ASN A 203 10.93 10.55 13.35
N LYS A 204 11.49 9.62 12.55
CA LYS A 204 12.75 9.81 11.83
C LYS A 204 12.56 10.57 10.51
N SER A 205 11.33 10.79 10.07
CA SER A 205 11.06 11.45 8.80
C SER A 205 11.31 12.95 8.85
N SER A 206 11.83 13.47 7.73
CA SER A 206 11.94 14.90 7.44
C SER A 206 10.90 15.37 6.42
N SER A 207 10.02 14.48 5.94
CA SER A 207 8.90 14.81 5.05
C SER A 207 7.62 15.08 5.82
N LYS A 208 6.61 15.63 5.13
CA LYS A 208 5.28 15.81 5.69
C LYS A 208 4.61 14.45 5.89
N ILE A 209 4.24 14.16 7.13
CA ILE A 209 3.47 12.97 7.51
C ILE A 209 2.15 13.43 8.13
N CYS A 210 1.06 12.79 7.72
CA CYS A 210 -0.26 12.92 8.33
C CYS A 210 -0.73 11.53 8.77
N ILE A 211 -1.15 11.40 10.02
CA ILE A 211 -1.75 10.16 10.54
C ILE A 211 -3.24 10.40 10.75
N CYS A 212 -4.07 9.59 10.09
CA CYS A 212 -5.52 9.63 10.19
C CYS A 212 -6.02 8.45 11.02
N LEU A 213 -6.48 8.73 12.24
CA LEU A 213 -7.02 7.72 13.15
C LEU A 213 -8.54 7.74 13.10
N PRO A 214 -9.22 6.70 12.57
CA PRO A 214 -10.66 6.62 12.64
C PRO A 214 -11.08 6.30 14.09
N GLN A 215 -12.07 7.02 14.61
CA GLN A 215 -12.49 6.92 16.01
C GLN A 215 -13.52 5.81 16.28
N LYS A 216 -14.02 5.15 15.24
CA LYS A 216 -15.16 4.22 15.35
C LYS A 216 -14.80 2.78 15.05
N ASP A 217 -14.07 2.57 13.96
CA ASP A 217 -13.74 1.27 13.41
C ASP A 217 -12.47 1.39 12.57
N ILE A 218 -11.63 0.35 12.60
CA ILE A 218 -10.43 0.24 11.76
C ILE A 218 -10.48 -0.92 10.78
N SER A 219 -11.53 -1.75 10.83
CA SER A 219 -11.75 -2.85 9.90
C SER A 219 -13.24 -3.19 9.77
N ALA A 220 -13.60 -3.96 8.75
CA ALA A 220 -14.96 -4.48 8.59
C ALA A 220 -15.39 -5.44 9.72
N LEU A 221 -14.42 -6.00 10.46
CA LEU A 221 -14.67 -6.87 11.61
C LEU A 221 -14.73 -6.08 12.93
N ASP A 222 -14.26 -4.84 12.93
CA ASP A 222 -14.21 -3.92 14.06
C ASP A 222 -15.39 -2.95 14.06
N VAL A 223 -16.57 -3.43 13.71
CA VAL A 223 -17.82 -2.65 13.68
C VAL A 223 -18.80 -3.25 14.68
N GLN A 224 -19.63 -2.45 15.31
CA GLN A 224 -20.62 -2.92 16.29
C GLN A 224 -21.39 -4.16 15.79
N GLY A 225 -21.35 -5.24 16.58
CA GLY A 225 -21.97 -6.53 16.24
C GLY A 225 -21.07 -7.49 15.45
N MET A 226 -19.88 -7.06 15.02
CA MET A 226 -18.91 -7.90 14.33
C MET A 226 -17.92 -8.55 15.29
N PRO A 227 -17.25 -9.65 14.87
CA PRO A 227 -16.44 -10.46 15.76
C PRO A 227 -15.29 -9.72 16.42
N PHE A 228 -14.73 -8.67 15.83
CA PHE A 228 -13.53 -8.01 16.35
C PHE A 228 -13.81 -6.68 17.04
N TYR A 229 -15.06 -6.20 17.03
CA TYR A 229 -15.43 -4.93 17.67
C TYR A 229 -15.01 -4.85 19.13
N ASP A 230 -14.21 -3.82 19.43
CA ASP A 230 -13.68 -3.52 20.75
C ASP A 230 -13.26 -2.03 20.79
N LEU A 231 -14.09 -1.18 21.42
CA LEU A 231 -13.88 0.28 21.54
C LEU A 231 -12.95 0.66 22.69
#